data_AF-A0A0M5LUH8-F1
#
_entry.id   AF-A0A0M5LUH8-F1
#
_cell.length_a   1.000
_cell.length_b   1.000
_cell.length_c   1.000
_cell.angle_alpha   90.00
_cell.angle_beta   90.00
_cell.angle_gamma   90.00
#
_symmetry.space_group_name_H-M   'P 1'
#
loop_
_entity.id
_entity.type
_entity.pdbx_description
1 polymer ?
#
loop_
_entity_poly.entity_id
_entity_poly.type
_entity_poly.pdbx_seq_one_letter_code
_entity_poly.pdbx_strand_id
1 'polypeptide(L)'
;MPGFLEKIIGDGEQKKRWKQYRARVKGLPAPFRTAADGLERYLLYRAALAKGDVVMSMHEELVTILEGAAAQKAPVRSVLGPDPVQFADALLSKFAAGEWIDHEQQHLLAAIDQAGALERGGAR
;
A
#
# COMPACT_ATOMS: atom_id res chain seq x y z
N MET A 1 -14.33 -0.75 10.33
CA MET A 1 -13.97 -2.17 10.54
C MET A 1 -12.47 -2.24 10.85
N PRO A 2 -12.02 -2.48 12.10
CA PRO A 2 -10.60 -2.35 12.48
C PRO A 2 -9.73 -3.61 12.29
N GLY A 3 -10.31 -4.78 12.01
CA GLY A 3 -9.60 -6.06 12.22
C GLY A 3 -8.61 -6.53 11.14
N PHE A 4 -8.62 -5.97 9.93
CA PHE A 4 -7.75 -6.46 8.84
C PHE A 4 -6.37 -5.79 8.86
N LEU A 5 -6.32 -4.50 9.19
CA LEU A 5 -5.09 -3.69 9.16
C LEU A 5 -4.14 -3.99 10.32
N GLU A 6 -4.67 -4.25 11.53
CA GLU A 6 -3.86 -4.62 12.70
C GLU A 6 -3.11 -5.95 12.53
N LYS A 7 -3.54 -6.81 11.60
CA LYS A 7 -2.92 -8.11 11.36
C LYS A 7 -1.77 -8.06 10.34
N ILE A 8 -1.69 -7.00 9.54
CA ILE A 8 -0.67 -6.80 8.49
C ILE A 8 0.47 -5.89 9.00
N ILE A 9 0.17 -5.02 9.97
CA ILE A 9 1.10 -4.03 10.53
C ILE A 9 1.83 -4.66 11.73
N GLY A 10 2.78 -5.54 11.43
CA GLY A 10 3.47 -6.38 12.41
C GLY A 10 4.56 -5.69 13.25
N ASP A 11 4.76 -4.38 13.13
CA ASP A 11 5.85 -3.66 13.80
C ASP A 11 5.41 -2.32 14.43
N GLY A 12 6.06 -1.93 15.54
CA GLY A 12 5.71 -0.72 16.30
C GLY A 12 5.83 0.57 15.47
N GLU A 13 6.82 0.62 14.60
CA GLU A 13 7.04 1.70 13.62
C GLU A 13 5.87 1.79 12.62
N GLN A 14 5.44 0.68 12.04
CA GLN A 14 4.32 0.67 11.09
C GLN A 14 3.01 1.07 11.80
N LYS A 15 2.80 0.68 13.05
CA LYS A 15 1.65 1.10 13.85
C LYS A 15 1.64 2.60 14.11
N LYS A 16 2.83 3.20 14.32
CA LYS A 16 2.99 4.65 14.47
C LYS A 16 2.69 5.38 13.15
N ARG A 17 3.23 4.90 12.03
CA ARG A 17 2.95 5.44 10.68
C ARG A 17 1.46 5.36 10.35
N TRP A 18 0.82 4.25 10.64
CA TRP A 18 -0.62 4.08 10.47
C TRP A 18 -1.44 5.11 11.27
N LYS A 19 -1.10 5.32 12.55
CA LYS A 19 -1.76 6.35 13.37
C LYS A 19 -1.59 7.75 12.80
N GLN A 20 -0.39 8.09 12.33
CA GLN A 20 -0.11 9.39 11.70
C GLN A 20 -0.91 9.57 10.42
N TYR A 21 -0.90 8.58 9.53
CA TYR A 21 -1.72 8.54 8.32
C TYR A 21 -3.20 8.76 8.64
N ARG A 22 -3.77 8.01 9.60
CA ARG A 22 -5.19 8.17 9.98
C ARG A 22 -5.49 9.53 10.61
N ALA A 23 -4.55 10.14 11.33
CA ALA A 23 -4.72 11.49 11.86
C ALA A 23 -4.77 12.53 10.73
N ARG A 24 -3.87 12.41 9.73
CA ARG A 24 -3.84 13.24 8.53
C ARG A 24 -5.14 13.15 7.74
N VAL A 25 -5.60 11.93 7.46
CA VAL A 25 -6.90 11.71 6.78
C VAL A 25 -8.05 12.33 7.57
N LYS A 26 -8.09 12.18 8.91
CA LYS A 26 -9.14 12.81 9.73
C LYS A 26 -9.17 14.34 9.64
N GLY A 27 -8.02 14.97 9.41
CA GLY A 27 -7.89 16.42 9.24
C GLY A 27 -8.40 16.96 7.90
N LEU A 28 -8.64 16.09 6.91
CA LEU A 28 -9.13 16.51 5.59
C LEU A 28 -10.60 16.98 5.64
N PRO A 29 -11.01 17.87 4.71
CA PRO A 29 -12.42 18.19 4.50
C PRO A 29 -13.23 16.93 4.16
N ALA A 30 -14.53 16.93 4.51
CA ALA A 30 -15.38 15.76 4.37
C ALA A 30 -15.33 15.06 2.99
N PRO A 31 -15.36 15.76 1.84
CA PRO A 31 -15.28 15.11 0.53
C PRO A 31 -13.97 14.34 0.30
N PHE A 32 -12.85 14.88 0.78
CA PHE A 32 -11.53 14.25 0.68
C PHE A 32 -11.39 13.07 1.63
N ARG A 33 -12.02 13.10 2.81
CA ARG A 33 -12.08 11.95 3.71
C ARG A 33 -12.83 10.78 3.09
N THR A 34 -13.99 11.04 2.50
CA THR A 34 -14.77 10.01 1.80
C THR A 34 -13.99 9.41 0.64
N ALA A 35 -13.27 10.24 -0.12
CA ALA A 35 -12.39 9.77 -1.19
C ALA A 35 -11.24 8.91 -0.66
N ALA A 36 -10.57 9.36 0.41
CA ALA A 36 -9.49 8.62 1.06
C ALA A 36 -9.96 7.23 1.53
N ASP A 37 -11.10 7.13 2.21
CA ASP A 37 -11.61 5.84 2.71
C ASP A 37 -11.94 4.87 1.56
N GLY A 38 -12.47 5.38 0.43
CA GLY A 38 -12.75 4.56 -0.76
C GLY A 38 -11.48 4.05 -1.44
N LEU A 39 -10.49 4.93 -1.62
CA LEU A 39 -9.20 4.60 -2.22
C LEU A 39 -8.38 3.67 -1.33
N GLU A 40 -8.33 3.93 -0.02
CA GLU A 40 -7.69 3.07 0.99
C GLU A 40 -8.23 1.64 0.89
N ARG A 41 -9.57 1.49 0.89
CA ARG A 41 -10.19 0.17 0.74
C ARG A 41 -9.74 -0.52 -0.55
N TYR A 42 -9.81 0.16 -1.69
CA TYR A 42 -9.45 -0.43 -2.98
C TYR A 42 -7.97 -0.84 -3.04
N LEU A 43 -7.08 0.06 -2.62
CA LEU A 43 -5.64 -0.15 -2.64
C LEU A 43 -5.20 -1.27 -1.69
N LEU A 44 -5.82 -1.42 -0.52
CA LEU A 44 -5.51 -2.53 0.39
C LEU A 44 -5.82 -3.90 -0.22
N TYR A 45 -6.90 -4.01 -1.01
CA TYR A 45 -7.19 -5.27 -1.72
C TYR A 45 -6.24 -5.48 -2.90
N ARG A 46 -5.91 -4.42 -3.65
CA ARG A 46 -5.00 -4.51 -4.81
C ARG A 46 -3.54 -4.77 -4.42
N ALA A 47 -3.11 -4.25 -3.27
CA ALA A 47 -1.76 -4.38 -2.75
C ALA A 47 -1.64 -5.51 -1.71
N ALA A 48 -2.60 -6.45 -1.64
CA ALA A 48 -2.66 -7.46 -0.59
C ALA A 48 -1.41 -8.37 -0.49
N LEU A 49 -0.65 -8.49 -1.58
CA LEU A 49 0.59 -9.26 -1.62
C LEU A 49 1.83 -8.42 -1.25
N ALA A 50 1.74 -7.08 -1.28
CA ALA A 50 2.86 -6.19 -1.04
C ALA A 50 3.32 -6.17 0.42
N LYS A 51 4.61 -5.88 0.65
CA LYS A 51 5.18 -5.69 2.00
C LYS A 51 4.49 -4.51 2.72
N GLY A 52 4.30 -4.63 4.03
CA GLY A 52 3.63 -3.60 4.86
C GLY A 52 4.25 -2.21 4.75
N ASP A 53 5.58 -2.11 4.59
CA ASP A 53 6.28 -0.84 4.38
C ASP A 53 5.90 -0.16 3.06
N VAL A 54 5.83 -0.93 1.97
CA VAL A 54 5.40 -0.45 0.64
C VAL A 54 3.95 0.02 0.68
N VAL A 55 3.08 -0.79 1.32
CA VAL A 55 1.68 -0.40 1.54
C VAL A 55 1.61 0.91 2.31
N MET A 56 2.45 1.11 3.33
CA MET A 56 2.44 2.34 4.11
C MET A 56 2.93 3.55 3.34
N SER A 57 4.03 3.44 2.60
CA SER A 57 4.57 4.51 1.76
C SER A 57 3.56 4.95 0.69
N MET A 58 2.82 4.01 0.10
CA MET A 58 1.74 4.30 -0.84
C MET A 58 0.59 5.10 -0.20
N HIS A 59 0.16 4.75 1.02
CA HIS A 59 -0.90 5.47 1.72
C HIS A 59 -0.45 6.86 2.19
N GLU A 60 0.82 7.02 2.54
CA GLU A 60 1.44 8.31 2.87
C GLU A 60 1.47 9.24 1.64
N GLU A 61 1.80 8.71 0.47
CA GLU A 61 1.71 9.45 -0.80
C GLU A 61 0.27 9.85 -1.11
N LEU A 62 -0.69 8.92 -0.96
CA LEU A 62 -2.11 9.20 -1.16
C LEU A 62 -2.59 10.38 -0.32
N VAL A 63 -2.35 10.35 1.00
CA VAL A 63 -2.81 11.44 1.87
C VAL A 63 -2.10 12.75 1.56
N THR A 64 -0.83 12.73 1.13
CA THR A 64 -0.09 13.93 0.71
C THR A 64 -0.73 14.58 -0.51
N ILE A 65 -1.15 13.80 -1.51
CA ILE A 65 -1.88 14.29 -2.69
C ILE A 65 -3.20 14.95 -2.27
N LEU A 66 -3.97 14.30 -1.38
CA LEU A 66 -5.27 14.82 -0.94
C LEU A 66 -5.14 16.08 -0.08
N GLU A 67 -4.12 16.19 0.76
CA GLU A 67 -3.81 17.40 1.53
C GLU A 67 -3.48 18.58 0.62
N GLY A 68 -2.61 18.38 -0.38
CA GLY A 68 -2.26 19.41 -1.36
C GLY A 68 -3.46 19.88 -2.17
N ALA A 69 -4.34 18.96 -2.56
CA ALA A 69 -5.59 19.29 -3.23
C ALA A 69 -6.58 20.05 -2.34
N ALA A 70 -6.73 19.61 -1.08
CA ALA A 70 -7.60 20.25 -0.12
C ALA A 70 -7.13 21.68 0.21
N ALA A 71 -5.82 21.89 0.35
CA ALA A 71 -5.23 23.22 0.58
C ALA A 71 -5.53 24.19 -0.57
N GLN A 72 -5.55 23.68 -1.81
CA GLN A 72 -5.91 24.44 -3.01
C GLN A 72 -7.43 24.56 -3.22
N LYS A 73 -8.26 23.99 -2.33
CA LYS A 73 -9.72 23.91 -2.47
C LYS A 73 -10.15 23.30 -3.81
N ALA A 74 -9.33 22.40 -4.35
CA ALA A 74 -9.62 21.73 -5.62
C ALA A 74 -10.83 20.80 -5.47
N PRO A 75 -11.69 20.66 -6.48
CA PRO A 75 -12.70 19.61 -6.50
C PRO A 75 -12.02 18.23 -6.51
N VAL A 76 -12.54 17.28 -5.72
CA VAL A 76 -12.01 15.89 -5.66
C VAL A 76 -11.90 15.27 -7.06
N ARG A 77 -12.88 15.53 -7.93
CA ARG A 77 -12.89 15.02 -9.33
C ARG A 77 -11.83 15.65 -10.24
N SER A 78 -11.37 16.86 -9.94
CA SER A 78 -10.25 17.47 -10.68
C SER A 78 -8.91 16.83 -10.30
N VAL A 79 -8.82 16.23 -9.11
CA VAL A 79 -7.59 15.63 -8.56
C VAL A 79 -7.50 14.15 -8.94
N LEU A 80 -8.59 13.41 -8.74
CA LEU A 80 -8.66 11.98 -9.04
C LEU A 80 -9.01 11.68 -10.50
N GLY A 81 -9.39 12.70 -11.26
CA GLY A 81 -9.83 12.56 -12.64
C GLY A 81 -11.22 11.94 -12.81
N PRO A 82 -11.61 11.70 -14.07
CA PRO A 82 -12.90 11.08 -14.40
C PRO A 82 -12.96 9.61 -13.97
N ASP A 83 -11.80 8.93 -13.94
CA ASP A 83 -11.65 7.54 -13.53
C ASP A 83 -10.74 7.40 -12.27
N PRO A 84 -11.34 7.37 -11.06
CA PRO A 84 -10.59 7.18 -9.82
C PRO A 84 -9.93 5.80 -9.69
N VAL A 85 -10.37 4.79 -10.45
CA VAL A 85 -9.75 3.46 -10.46
C VAL A 85 -8.41 3.54 -11.18
N GLN A 86 -8.39 4.18 -12.36
CA GLN A 86 -7.15 4.45 -13.08
C GLN A 86 -6.16 5.25 -12.24
N PHE A 87 -6.62 6.26 -11.50
CA PHE A 87 -5.77 6.99 -10.56
C PHE A 87 -5.15 6.07 -9.51
N ALA A 88 -5.97 5.22 -8.88
CA ALA A 88 -5.50 4.30 -7.85
C ALA A 88 -4.50 3.27 -8.39
N ASP A 89 -4.76 2.74 -9.58
CA ASP A 89 -3.86 1.81 -10.25
C ASP A 89 -2.53 2.47 -10.64
N ALA A 90 -2.58 3.70 -11.17
CA ALA A 90 -1.37 4.47 -11.47
C ALA A 90 -0.56 4.77 -10.20
N LEU A 91 -1.23 5.11 -9.10
CA LEU A 91 -0.59 5.31 -7.81
C LEU A 91 0.08 4.02 -7.34
N LEU A 92 -0.62 2.88 -7.40
CA LEU A 92 -0.07 1.58 -7.03
C LEU A 92 1.13 1.19 -7.90
N SER A 93 1.08 1.43 -9.21
CA SER A 93 2.17 1.12 -10.14
C SER A 93 3.49 1.82 -9.80
N LYS A 94 3.45 3.03 -9.22
CA LYS A 94 4.66 3.73 -8.72
C LYS A 94 5.40 2.93 -7.64
N PHE A 95 4.69 2.06 -6.93
CA PHE A 95 5.22 1.24 -5.84
C PHE A 95 5.32 -0.26 -6.19
N ALA A 96 4.68 -0.70 -7.28
CA ALA A 96 4.61 -2.10 -7.70
C ALA A 96 5.76 -2.53 -8.64
N ALA A 97 6.40 -1.60 -9.34
CA ALA A 97 7.44 -1.90 -10.33
C ALA A 97 8.84 -1.70 -9.73
N GLY A 98 9.53 -2.80 -9.44
CA GLY A 98 10.92 -2.81 -9.00
C GLY A 98 11.10 -3.70 -7.77
N GLU A 99 11.16 -3.11 -6.59
CA GLU A 99 11.76 -3.80 -5.44
C GLU A 99 10.99 -5.00 -4.85
N TRP A 100 9.66 -5.07 -5.02
CA TRP A 100 8.86 -6.09 -4.32
C TRP A 100 8.71 -7.40 -5.10
N ILE A 101 8.42 -7.35 -6.41
CA ILE A 101 8.39 -8.54 -7.26
C ILE A 101 9.79 -9.16 -7.31
N ASP A 102 10.83 -8.33 -7.43
CA ASP A 102 12.22 -8.81 -7.49
C ASP A 102 12.60 -9.56 -6.20
N HIS A 103 12.26 -9.02 -5.02
CA HIS A 103 12.55 -9.68 -3.75
C HIS A 103 11.77 -11.01 -3.59
N GLU A 104 10.50 -11.07 -3.99
CA GLU A 104 9.72 -12.31 -3.90
C GLU A 104 10.18 -13.36 -4.92
N GLN A 105 10.61 -12.94 -6.11
CA GLN A 105 11.25 -13.81 -7.09
C GLN A 105 12.56 -14.39 -6.54
N GLN A 106 13.40 -13.57 -5.91
CA GLN A 106 14.64 -14.04 -5.26
C GLN A 106 14.34 -15.01 -4.12
N HIS A 107 13.31 -14.75 -3.31
CA HIS A 107 12.88 -15.64 -2.24
C HIS A 107 12.37 -16.99 -2.78
N LEU A 108 11.55 -16.98 -3.83
CA LEU A 108 11.10 -18.19 -4.51
C LEU A 108 12.29 -18.99 -5.09
N LEU A 109 13.21 -18.33 -5.79
CA LEU A 109 14.40 -18.97 -6.34
C LEU A 109 15.24 -19.63 -5.24
N ALA A 110 15.51 -18.92 -4.14
CA ALA A 110 16.24 -19.46 -2.99
C ALA A 110 15.54 -20.66 -2.36
N ALA A 111 14.21 -20.62 -2.23
CA ALA A 111 13.43 -21.73 -1.68
C ALA A 111 13.49 -22.99 -2.56
N ILE A 112 13.43 -22.83 -3.89
CA ILE A 112 13.56 -23.94 -4.85
C ILE A 112 14.98 -24.51 -4.86
N ASP A 113 16.01 -23.67 -4.81
CA ASP A 113 17.40 -24.11 -4.71
C ASP A 113 17.66 -24.90 -3.42
N GLN A 114 17.10 -24.42 -2.30
CA GLN A 114 17.16 -25.12 -1.02
C GLN A 114 16.46 -26.48 -1.08
N ALA A 115 15.26 -26.56 -1.67
CA ALA A 115 14.55 -27.82 -1.86
C ALA A 115 15.39 -28.84 -2.66
N GLY A 116 16.00 -28.42 -3.78
CA GLY A 116 16.87 -29.29 -4.57
C GLY A 116 18.18 -29.68 -3.84
N ALA A 117 18.71 -28.83 -2.96
CA ALA A 117 19.84 -29.19 -2.10
C ALA A 117 19.47 -30.27 -1.06
N LEU A 118 18.27 -30.18 -0.48
CA LEU A 118 17.77 -31.17 0.49
C LEU A 118 17.52 -32.54 -0.16
N GLU A 119 16.97 -32.59 -1.37
CA GLU A 119 16.80 -33.85 -2.13
C GLU A 119 18.15 -34.54 -2.41
N ARG A 120 19.18 -33.76 -2.74
CA ARG A 120 20.55 -34.27 -2.98
C ARG A 120 21.26 -34.69 -1.69
N GLY A 121 20.92 -34.08 -0.56
CA GLY A 121 21.49 -34.39 0.76
C GLY A 121 20.85 -35.58 1.46
N GLY A 122 19.58 -35.88 1.20
CA GLY A 122 18.85 -37.05 1.73
C GLY A 122 19.12 -38.37 0.99
N ALA A 123 19.83 -38.32 -0.14
CA ALA A 123 20.20 -39.48 -0.96
C ALA A 123 21.57 -40.11 -0.57
N ARG A 124 22.03 -39.91 0.67
CA ARG A 124 23.27 -40.50 1.22
C ARG A 124 23.01 -41.41 2.40
#